data_AF-A0AAF1BY02-F1
#
_entry.id   AF-A0AAF1BY02-F1
#
_cell.length_a   1.000
_cell.length_b   1.000
_cell.length_c   1.000
_cell.angle_alpha   90.00
_cell.angle_beta   90.00
_cell.angle_gamma   90.00
#
_symmetry.space_group_name_H-M   'P 1'
#
loop_
_entity.id
_entity.type
_entity.pdbx_description
1 polymer ?
#
loop_
_entity_poly.entity_id
_entity_poly.type
_entity_poly.pdbx_seq_one_letter_code
_entity_poly.pdbx_strand_id
1 'polypeptide(L)'
;MTGTTDESPMQRMLGDLAPKFASLTDDVLFGDVWARPELSPRDRSLVTITSLVSAGNIEQLEAHIPMGLDNGLTQEEIVEAIVHVAFYAGWPRAVSALTLMKRLLSA
;
A
#
# COMPACT_ATOMS: atom_id res chain seq x y z
N MET A 1 -31.61 10.56 -11.72
CA MET A 1 -30.71 9.47 -11.29
C MET A 1 -29.28 9.94 -11.50
N THR A 2 -28.72 10.65 -10.53
CA THR A 2 -27.35 11.15 -10.55
C THR A 2 -26.49 10.13 -9.79
N GLY A 3 -25.91 9.17 -10.51
CA GLY A 3 -24.92 8.26 -9.94
C GLY A 3 -23.67 9.05 -9.57
N THR A 4 -23.30 9.00 -8.30
CA THR A 4 -22.17 9.70 -7.68
C THR A 4 -20.84 9.16 -8.20
N THR A 5 -20.07 10.00 -8.90
CA THR A 5 -18.70 9.71 -9.33
C THR A 5 -17.64 10.07 -8.28
N ASP A 6 -18.03 10.47 -7.07
CA ASP A 6 -17.15 11.07 -6.04
C ASP A 6 -16.76 10.14 -4.87
N GLU A 7 -17.27 8.91 -4.81
CA GLU A 7 -16.96 8.02 -3.68
C GLU A 7 -15.52 7.48 -3.77
N SER A 8 -14.82 7.42 -2.63
CA SER A 8 -13.47 6.83 -2.58
C SER A 8 -13.53 5.30 -2.83
N PRO A 9 -12.40 4.66 -3.20
CA PRO A 9 -12.35 3.19 -3.30
C PRO A 9 -12.83 2.48 -2.03
N MET A 10 -12.55 3.04 -0.84
CA MET A 10 -12.95 2.43 0.43
C MET A 10 -14.46 2.58 0.67
N GLN A 11 -15.05 3.72 0.33
CA GLN A 11 -16.51 3.91 0.41
C GLN A 11 -17.25 2.92 -0.49
N ARG A 12 -16.79 2.75 -1.74
CA ARG A 12 -17.40 1.76 -2.64
C ARG A 12 -17.28 0.31 -2.13
N MET A 13 -16.19 -0.01 -1.44
CA MET A 13 -15.92 -1.37 -0.99
C MET A 13 -16.62 -1.71 0.33
N LEU A 14 -16.63 -0.79 1.29
CA LEU A 14 -17.06 -1.05 2.67
C LEU A 14 -17.97 0.05 3.25
N GLY A 15 -18.38 1.05 2.48
CA GLY A 15 -19.21 2.16 2.97
C GLY A 15 -20.55 1.71 3.54
N ASP A 16 -21.22 0.76 2.87
CA ASP A 16 -22.51 0.22 3.34
C ASP A 16 -22.36 -0.66 4.59
N LEU A 17 -21.25 -1.40 4.71
CA LEU A 17 -21.01 -2.35 5.80
C LEU A 17 -20.40 -1.68 7.04
N ALA A 18 -19.44 -0.79 6.83
CA ALA A 18 -18.61 -0.17 7.86
C ALA A 18 -18.37 1.32 7.54
N PRO A 19 -19.42 2.16 7.52
CA PRO A 19 -19.36 3.55 7.05
C PRO A 19 -18.34 4.40 7.82
N LYS A 20 -18.21 4.18 9.14
CA LYS A 20 -17.23 4.92 9.93
C LYS A 20 -15.79 4.54 9.59
N PHE A 21 -15.54 3.27 9.27
CA PHE A 21 -14.21 2.84 8.85
C PHE A 21 -13.83 3.49 7.52
N ALA A 22 -14.74 3.50 6.54
CA ALA A 22 -14.52 4.15 5.27
C ALA A 22 -14.26 5.67 5.42
N SER A 23 -15.04 6.38 6.24
CA SER A 23 -14.75 7.81 6.56
C SER A 23 -13.40 7.99 7.24
N LEU A 24 -12.98 7.12 8.17
CA LEU A 24 -11.66 7.23 8.79
C LEU A 24 -10.52 6.98 7.78
N THR A 25 -10.72 6.09 6.82
CA THR A 25 -9.77 5.90 5.71
C THR A 25 -9.64 7.16 4.87
N ASP A 26 -10.76 7.80 4.54
CA ASP A 26 -10.75 9.01 3.71
C ASP A 26 -10.18 10.21 4.49
N ASP A 27 -10.75 10.52 5.65
CA ASP A 27 -10.51 11.76 6.38
C ASP A 27 -9.17 11.74 7.13
N VAL A 28 -8.85 10.63 7.80
CA VAL A 28 -7.69 10.55 8.71
C VAL A 28 -6.50 9.92 8.02
N LEU A 29 -6.68 8.75 7.40
CA LEU A 29 -5.55 8.06 6.77
C LEU A 29 -5.05 8.85 5.56
N PHE A 30 -5.88 9.05 4.54
CA PHE A 30 -5.45 9.72 3.31
C PHE A 30 -5.53 11.25 3.39
N GLY A 31 -6.58 11.80 4.01
CA GLY A 31 -6.81 13.24 4.12
C GLY A 31 -5.88 14.00 5.07
N ASP A 32 -5.29 13.31 6.05
CA ASP A 32 -4.31 13.89 6.99
C ASP A 32 -2.99 13.13 6.92
N VAL A 33 -2.91 11.91 7.45
CA VAL A 33 -1.64 11.23 7.72
C VAL A 33 -0.79 11.08 6.46
N TRP A 34 -1.37 10.66 5.33
CA TRP A 34 -0.64 10.54 4.06
C TRP A 34 -0.34 11.88 3.38
N ALA A 35 -1.11 12.93 3.66
CA ALA A 35 -0.93 14.27 3.10
C ALA A 35 0.13 15.11 3.82
N ARG A 36 0.59 14.66 5.00
CA ARG A 36 1.61 15.33 5.81
C ARG A 36 2.93 15.54 5.06
N PRO A 37 3.45 16.78 4.97
CA PRO A 37 4.57 17.13 4.08
C PRO A 37 5.95 16.70 4.59
N GLU A 38 6.08 16.30 5.87
CA GLU A 38 7.38 16.01 6.48
C GLU A 38 8.01 14.70 5.99
N LEU A 39 7.21 13.82 5.38
CA LEU A 39 7.69 12.60 4.71
C LEU A 39 7.05 12.52 3.33
N SER A 40 7.88 12.44 2.29
CA SER A 40 7.41 12.43 0.90
C SER A 40 6.46 11.25 0.64
N PRO A 41 5.53 11.35 -0.32
CA PRO A 41 4.70 10.21 -0.72
C PRO A 41 5.53 8.98 -1.11
N ARG A 42 6.68 9.20 -1.77
CA ARG A 42 7.66 8.16 -2.12
C ARG A 42 8.14 7.40 -0.90
N ASP A 43 8.66 8.11 0.10
CA ASP A 43 9.25 7.49 1.29
C ASP A 43 8.17 6.89 2.19
N ARG A 44 6.98 7.50 2.22
CA ARG A 44 5.82 6.96 2.93
C ARG A 44 5.35 5.64 2.32
N SER A 45 5.35 5.53 1.00
CA SER A 45 5.10 4.25 0.32
C SER A 45 6.17 3.21 0.66
N LEU A 46 7.45 3.59 0.68
CA LEU A 46 8.53 2.65 1.03
C LEU A 46 8.38 2.11 2.45
N VAL A 47 8.12 2.99 3.42
CA VAL A 47 7.88 2.60 4.83
C VAL A 47 6.64 1.71 4.93
N THR A 48 5.58 2.02 4.19
CA THR A 48 4.34 1.22 4.22
C THR A 48 4.57 -0.18 3.64
N ILE A 49 5.19 -0.28 2.46
CA ILE A 49 5.50 -1.56 1.80
C ILE A 49 6.36 -2.44 2.72
N THR A 50 7.46 -1.89 3.23
CA THR A 50 8.38 -2.65 4.12
C THR A 50 7.71 -3.06 5.43
N SER A 51 6.82 -2.23 5.97
CA SER A 51 6.03 -2.56 7.16
C SER A 51 5.03 -3.69 6.89
N LEU A 52 4.33 -3.68 5.76
CA LEU A 52 3.40 -4.73 5.36
C LEU A 52 4.11 -6.07 5.13
N VAL A 53 5.27 -6.05 4.46
CA VAL A 53 6.15 -7.22 4.32
C VAL A 53 6.55 -7.75 5.69
N SER A 54 7.01 -6.87 6.58
CA SER A 54 7.47 -7.24 7.92
C SER A 54 6.36 -7.81 8.79
N ALA A 55 5.13 -7.32 8.65
CA ALA A 55 3.97 -7.84 9.36
C ALA A 55 3.45 -9.16 8.77
N GLY A 56 3.75 -9.45 7.49
CA GLY A 56 3.18 -10.58 6.74
C GLY A 56 1.82 -10.27 6.11
N ASN A 57 1.46 -8.99 5.97
CA ASN A 57 0.19 -8.53 5.38
C ASN A 57 0.30 -8.46 3.85
N ILE A 58 0.66 -9.57 3.21
CA ILE A 58 1.05 -9.63 1.80
C ILE A 58 -0.08 -9.19 0.86
N GLU A 59 -1.34 -9.48 1.19
CA GLU A 59 -2.51 -9.10 0.38
C GLU A 59 -2.61 -7.58 0.17
N GLN A 60 -2.18 -6.78 1.16
CA GLN A 60 -2.24 -5.32 1.07
C GLN A 60 -1.20 -4.75 0.09
N LEU A 61 -0.15 -5.51 -0.21
CA LEU A 61 0.87 -5.09 -1.18
C LEU A 61 0.32 -4.99 -2.60
N GLU A 62 -0.80 -5.65 -2.92
CA GLU A 62 -1.48 -5.52 -4.22
C GLU A 62 -1.87 -4.06 -4.52
N ALA A 63 -2.26 -3.30 -3.49
CA ALA A 63 -2.56 -1.88 -3.62
C ALA A 63 -1.33 -0.98 -3.41
N HIS A 64 -0.46 -1.34 -2.47
CA HIS A 64 0.64 -0.47 -2.05
C HIS A 64 1.88 -0.50 -2.96
N ILE A 65 2.12 -1.59 -3.70
CA ILE A 65 3.22 -1.64 -4.67
C ILE A 65 2.95 -0.68 -5.84
N PRO A 66 1.79 -0.73 -6.54
CA PRO A 66 1.48 0.23 -7.61
C PRO A 66 1.51 1.67 -7.12
N MET A 67 0.91 1.94 -5.96
CA MET A 67 0.93 3.28 -5.35
C MET A 67 2.36 3.75 -5.02
N GLY A 68 3.27 2.82 -4.66
CA GLY A 68 4.68 3.12 -4.47
C GLY A 68 5.37 3.56 -5.75
N LEU A 69 5.10 2.86 -6.85
CA LEU A 69 5.61 3.20 -8.17
C LEU A 69 5.09 4.55 -8.65
N ASP A 70 3.77 4.80 -8.50
CA ASP A 70 3.14 6.08 -8.85
C ASP A 70 3.70 7.25 -8.03
N ASN A 71 4.08 6.98 -6.77
CA ASN A 71 4.72 7.96 -5.89
C ASN A 71 6.23 8.13 -6.15
N GLY A 72 6.81 7.41 -7.12
CA GLY A 72 8.18 7.60 -7.59
C GLY A 72 9.22 6.64 -7.02
N LEU A 73 8.83 5.51 -6.42
CA LEU A 73 9.76 4.41 -6.19
C LEU A 73 10.03 3.67 -7.50
N THR A 74 11.24 3.13 -7.67
CA THR A 74 11.50 2.19 -8.77
C THR A 74 11.20 0.75 -8.36
N GLN A 75 11.01 -0.12 -9.36
CA GLN A 75 10.90 -1.55 -9.14
C GLN A 75 12.11 -2.10 -8.38
N GLU A 76 13.32 -1.68 -8.76
CA GLU A 76 14.57 -2.10 -8.14
C GLU A 76 14.62 -1.70 -6.66
N GLU A 77 14.19 -0.48 -6.33
CA GLU A 77 14.15 0.01 -4.95
C GLU A 77 13.19 -0.81 -4.08
N ILE A 78 12.01 -1.16 -4.61
CA ILE A 78 11.04 -2.01 -3.89
C ILE A 78 11.60 -3.41 -3.68
N VAL A 79 12.20 -4.01 -4.72
CA VAL A 79 12.81 -5.34 -4.65
C VAL A 79 13.93 -5.37 -3.61
N GLU A 80 14.86 -4.40 -3.66
CA GLU A 80 15.97 -4.31 -2.72
C GLU A 80 15.49 -4.07 -1.29
N ALA A 81 14.44 -3.25 -1.09
CA ALA A 81 13.85 -3.06 0.23
C ALA A 81 13.27 -4.37 0.80
N ILE A 82 12.58 -5.17 -0.03
CA ILE A 82 12.05 -6.48 0.38
C ILE A 82 13.20 -7.45 0.73
N VAL A 83 14.26 -7.49 -0.09
CA VAL A 83 15.46 -8.30 0.17
C VAL A 83 16.11 -7.89 1.48
N HIS A 84 16.26 -6.59 1.73
CA HIS A 84 16.85 -6.08 2.97
C HIS A 84 16.02 -6.46 4.19
N VAL A 85 14.69 -6.30 4.11
CA VAL A 85 13.75 -6.68 5.17
C VAL A 85 13.75 -8.19 5.44
N ALA A 86 14.11 -9.04 4.48
CA ALA A 86 14.20 -10.49 4.68
C ALA A 86 15.12 -10.88 5.86
N PHE A 87 16.18 -10.09 6.10
CA PHE A 87 17.13 -10.30 7.20
C PHE A 87 16.56 -9.93 8.57
N TYR A 88 15.52 -9.09 8.62
CA TYR A 88 14.89 -8.63 9.86
C TYR A 88 13.55 -9.32 10.14
N ALA A 89 12.79 -9.62 9.09
CA ALA A 89 11.43 -10.15 9.18
C ALA A 89 11.33 -11.63 8.79
N GLY A 90 12.37 -12.21 8.20
CA GLY A 90 12.46 -13.61 7.81
C GLY A 90 12.19 -13.89 6.32
N TRP A 91 12.89 -14.90 5.80
CA TRP A 91 12.85 -15.31 4.39
C TRP A 91 11.45 -15.63 3.84
N PRO A 92 10.56 -16.33 4.57
CA PRO A 92 9.23 -16.68 4.04
C PRO A 92 8.40 -15.46 3.64
N ARG A 93 8.46 -14.37 4.42
CA ARG A 93 7.73 -13.11 4.12
C ARG A 93 8.27 -12.45 2.85
N ALA A 94 9.59 -12.43 2.69
CA ALA A 94 10.22 -11.89 1.49
C ALA A 94 9.87 -12.72 0.24
N VAL A 95 9.85 -14.06 0.34
CA VAL A 95 9.43 -14.93 -0.77
C VAL A 95 7.99 -14.64 -1.19
N SER A 96 7.06 -14.50 -0.24
CA SER A 96 5.67 -14.18 -0.56
C SER A 96 5.54 -12.81 -1.23
N ALA A 97 6.23 -11.78 -0.71
CA ALA A 97 6.22 -10.44 -1.28
C ALA A 97 6.83 -10.38 -2.70
N LEU A 98 7.98 -11.02 -2.92
CA LEU A 98 8.65 -11.05 -4.23
C LEU A 98 7.85 -11.86 -5.26
N THR A 99 7.19 -12.94 -4.83
CA THR A 99 6.27 -13.69 -5.69
C THR A 99 5.11 -12.83 -6.16
N LEU A 100 4.52 -12.05 -5.25
CA LEU A 100 3.47 -11.10 -5.60
C LEU A 100 3.98 -10.01 -6.54
N MET A 101 5.14 -9.41 -6.25
CA MET A 101 5.76 -8.41 -7.12
C MET A 101 5.94 -8.95 -8.54
N LYS A 102 6.47 -10.17 -8.68
CA LYS A 102 6.63 -10.84 -9.97
C LYS A 102 5.31 -10.98 -10.72
N ARG A 103 4.22 -11.32 -10.03
CA ARG A 103 2.88 -11.44 -10.62
C ARG A 103 2.38 -10.09 -11.15
N LEU A 104 2.51 -9.03 -10.36
CA LEU A 104 2.07 -7.68 -10.74
C LEU A 104 2.82 -7.14 -11.96
N LEU A 105 4.12 -7.43 -12.08
CA LEU A 105 4.95 -7.00 -13.21
C LEU A 105 4.72 -7.80 -14.51
N SER A 106 4.08 -8.96 -14.40
CA SER A 106 3.78 -9.85 -15.53
C SER A 106 2.37 -9.67 -16.09
N ALA A 107 1.55 -8.83 -15.46
CA ALA A 107 0.19 -8.48 -15.88
C ALA A 107 0.21 -7.24 -16.78
#